data_AF-N1ZQX5-F1
#
_entry.id   AF-N1ZQX5-F1
#
_cell.length_a   1.000
_cell.length_b   1.000
_cell.length_c   1.000
_cell.angle_alpha   90.00
_cell.angle_beta   90.00
_cell.angle_gamma   90.00
#
_symmetry.space_group_name_H-M   'P 1'
#
loop_
_entity.id
_entity.type
_entity.pdbx_description
1 polymer ?
#
loop_
_entity_poly.entity_id
_entity_poly.type
_entity_poly.pdbx_seq_one_letter_code
_entity_poly.pdbx_strand_id
1 'polypeptide(L)'
;MDTNYTIKLIKSANDKDLVEALDIYIKMVDEHSETSTSQIRDYIHNKYNDARKLFFYVLYANDKIVGFAEYGYLPQSEALFIDYICTNPRNHIYFYNFYHMIFEDISGLLKKKSYYVKYIITELSLKKDNENKYIDVDSNYFRQLLSFESFKILQTPYYQPYYNNMKKELFWEDFNIAIKPLINGMYTKTTVDKTFYKELLTDIYMNHYAVWYAKFIDQTKVDQFFANLINKVEKEFTDNIEIDNITLVNCTLFQNGLCQQISTENITLKKKLIYYVKQWTMRIVCLIFSIATGVFCYLERFETSEAFFCSLLTILSAAITLVQFMKERFSQK
;
A
#
# COMPACT_ATOMS: atom_id res chain seq x y z
N MET A 1 26.82 12.95 -24.74
CA MET A 1 26.79 11.50 -25.03
C MET A 1 25.34 11.11 -25.06
N ASP A 2 24.84 10.64 -26.20
CA ASP A 2 23.47 10.17 -26.29
C ASP A 2 23.36 8.85 -25.53
N THR A 3 22.56 8.85 -24.46
CA THR A 3 22.29 7.62 -23.69
C THR A 3 21.21 6.83 -24.41
N ASN A 4 21.51 5.58 -24.77
CA ASN A 4 20.55 4.67 -25.38
C ASN A 4 19.90 3.79 -24.30
N TYR A 5 18.57 3.68 -24.36
CA TYR A 5 17.78 2.84 -23.45
C TYR A 5 17.08 1.75 -24.24
N THR A 6 17.17 0.51 -23.77
CA THR A 6 16.46 -0.63 -24.36
C THR A 6 15.90 -1.54 -23.27
N ILE A 7 14.84 -2.27 -23.60
CA ILE A 7 14.27 -3.30 -22.72
C ILE A 7 14.36 -4.67 -23.38
N LYS A 8 14.47 -5.71 -22.55
CA LYS A 8 14.42 -7.12 -23.00
C LYS A 8 13.39 -7.87 -22.19
N LEU A 9 12.41 -8.47 -22.88
CA LEU A 9 11.49 -9.44 -22.29
C LEU A 9 12.22 -10.76 -22.06
N ILE A 10 12.29 -11.20 -20.81
CA ILE A 10 12.90 -12.47 -20.41
C ILE A 10 11.94 -13.63 -20.69
N LYS A 11 12.45 -14.62 -21.42
CA LYS A 11 11.70 -15.83 -21.82
C LYS A 11 12.28 -17.14 -21.27
N SER A 12 13.41 -17.05 -20.57
CA SER A 12 14.18 -18.20 -20.08
C SER A 12 14.81 -17.90 -18.73
N ALA A 13 14.70 -18.84 -17.79
CA ALA A 13 15.29 -18.75 -16.47
C ALA A 13 16.83 -18.91 -16.43
N ASN A 14 17.41 -19.27 -17.58
CA ASN A 14 18.85 -19.43 -17.79
C ASN A 14 19.45 -18.23 -18.55
N ASP A 15 18.66 -17.18 -18.80
CA ASP A 15 19.18 -15.95 -19.37
C ASP A 15 20.18 -15.32 -18.40
N LYS A 16 21.40 -15.03 -18.88
CA LYS A 16 22.45 -14.45 -18.02
C LYS A 16 22.06 -13.07 -17.52
N ASP A 17 21.33 -12.32 -18.34
CA ASP A 17 20.91 -10.96 -18.04
C ASP A 17 19.87 -10.96 -16.91
N LEU A 18 19.08 -12.04 -16.79
CA LEU A 18 18.16 -12.20 -15.67
C LEU A 18 18.90 -12.30 -14.33
N VAL A 19 20.04 -12.98 -14.28
CA VAL A 19 20.80 -13.14 -13.02
C VAL A 19 21.30 -11.79 -12.51
N GLU A 20 21.86 -10.96 -13.38
CA GLU A 20 22.33 -9.62 -13.04
C GLU A 20 21.16 -8.68 -12.67
N ALA A 21 20.03 -8.79 -13.38
CA ALA A 21 18.84 -8.02 -13.07
C ALA A 21 18.22 -8.42 -11.71
N LEU A 22 18.23 -9.71 -11.36
CA LEU A 22 17.74 -10.19 -10.06
C LEU A 22 18.63 -9.75 -8.89
N ASP A 23 19.93 -9.53 -9.12
CA ASP A 23 20.82 -8.92 -8.12
C ASP A 23 20.45 -7.45 -7.85
N ILE A 24 20.03 -6.71 -8.88
CA ILE A 24 19.48 -5.35 -8.70
C ILE A 24 18.19 -5.39 -7.88
N TYR A 25 17.29 -6.33 -8.20
CA TYR A 25 16.01 -6.50 -7.51
C TYR A 25 16.17 -6.75 -6.00
N ILE A 26 16.98 -7.73 -5.58
CA ILE A 26 17.19 -8.06 -4.15
C ILE A 26 17.74 -6.86 -3.38
N LYS A 27 18.54 -5.99 -4.02
CA LYS A 27 19.15 -4.83 -3.38
C LYS A 27 18.21 -3.63 -3.26
N MET A 28 17.10 -3.63 -4.00
CA MET A 28 16.22 -2.46 -4.14
C MET A 28 14.85 -2.65 -3.51
N VAL A 29 14.35 -3.88 -3.43
CA VAL A 29 13.05 -4.20 -2.82
C VAL A 29 13.21 -4.42 -1.31
N ASP A 30 12.23 -3.97 -0.54
CA ASP A 30 12.22 -4.12 0.92
C ASP A 30 11.91 -5.58 1.34
N GLU A 31 12.51 -6.06 2.43
CA GLU A 31 12.53 -7.48 2.88
C GLU A 31 11.14 -8.14 3.02
N HIS A 32 10.08 -7.37 3.26
CA HIS A 32 8.72 -7.91 3.43
C HIS A 32 7.86 -7.82 2.17
N SER A 33 8.41 -7.32 1.07
CA SER A 33 7.75 -7.25 -0.24
C SER A 33 8.46 -8.09 -1.29
N GLU A 34 9.61 -8.70 -0.97
CA GLU A 34 10.37 -9.54 -1.88
C GLU A 34 9.72 -10.92 -2.08
N THR A 35 9.58 -11.31 -3.35
CA THR A 35 9.47 -12.69 -3.80
C THR A 35 10.86 -13.31 -3.98
N SER A 36 11.03 -14.56 -3.56
CA SER A 36 12.31 -15.28 -3.73
C SER A 36 12.72 -15.35 -5.20
N THR A 37 13.97 -15.02 -5.51
CA THR A 37 14.50 -15.09 -6.89
C THR A 37 14.50 -16.51 -7.44
N SER A 38 14.56 -17.54 -6.59
CA SER A 38 14.39 -18.92 -7.02
C SER A 38 12.98 -19.21 -7.52
N GLN A 39 11.95 -18.62 -6.89
CA GLN A 39 10.55 -18.75 -7.31
C GLN A 39 10.30 -17.99 -8.61
N ILE A 40 10.86 -16.79 -8.76
CA ILE A 40 10.81 -16.02 -10.03
C ILE A 40 11.41 -16.84 -11.17
N ARG A 41 12.60 -17.40 -10.98
CA ARG A 41 13.26 -18.24 -11.99
C ARG A 41 12.47 -19.51 -12.28
N ASP A 42 11.94 -20.17 -11.26
CA ASP A 42 11.09 -21.35 -11.43
C ASP A 42 9.85 -21.04 -12.26
N TYR A 43 9.17 -19.92 -11.99
CA TYR A 43 8.01 -19.47 -12.75
C TYR A 43 8.34 -19.27 -14.25
N ILE A 44 9.45 -18.58 -14.54
CA ILE A 44 9.93 -18.35 -15.91
C ILE A 44 10.29 -19.68 -16.60
N HIS A 45 10.86 -20.64 -15.85
CA HIS A 45 11.25 -21.95 -16.38
C HIS A 45 10.04 -22.81 -16.75
N ASN A 46 9.11 -22.95 -15.80
CA ASN A 46 7.97 -23.87 -15.92
C ASN A 46 6.84 -23.33 -16.79
N LYS A 47 6.79 -22.01 -17.03
CA LYS A 47 5.79 -21.35 -17.90
C LYS A 47 4.36 -21.77 -17.54
N TYR A 48 4.02 -21.62 -16.27
CA TYR A 48 2.71 -21.99 -15.75
C TYR A 48 1.56 -21.37 -16.56
N ASN A 49 0.49 -22.14 -16.77
CA ASN A 49 -0.69 -21.71 -17.48
C ASN A 49 -1.70 -21.05 -16.52
N ASP A 50 -1.30 -19.91 -15.96
CA ASP A 50 -2.15 -19.11 -15.09
C ASP A 50 -3.10 -18.21 -15.92
N ALA A 51 -4.22 -17.79 -15.33
CA ALA A 51 -5.13 -16.83 -15.96
C ALA A 51 -4.48 -15.45 -16.13
N ARG A 52 -3.74 -14.99 -15.11
CA ARG A 52 -2.88 -13.81 -15.21
C ARG A 52 -1.72 -14.07 -16.18
N LYS A 53 -1.20 -13.00 -16.77
CA LYS A 53 0.01 -13.09 -17.62
C LYS A 53 1.12 -12.31 -16.96
N LEU A 54 2.19 -13.00 -16.55
CA LEU A 54 3.38 -12.35 -16.00
C LEU A 54 4.38 -12.02 -17.11
N PHE A 55 5.05 -10.89 -16.95
CA PHE A 55 6.09 -10.40 -17.83
C PHE A 55 7.28 -9.94 -17.00
N PHE A 56 8.48 -10.38 -17.41
CA PHE A 56 9.73 -10.08 -16.71
C PHE A 56 10.65 -9.33 -17.67
N TYR A 57 11.08 -8.13 -17.29
CA TYR A 57 11.89 -7.28 -18.15
C TYR A 57 13.22 -6.90 -17.50
N VAL A 58 14.21 -6.68 -18.36
CA VAL A 58 15.50 -6.08 -18.01
C VAL A 58 15.65 -4.76 -18.74
N LEU A 59 16.12 -3.73 -18.03
CA LEU A 59 16.48 -2.43 -18.60
C LEU A 59 17.97 -2.36 -18.88
N TYR A 60 18.33 -1.87 -20.06
CA TYR A 60 19.70 -1.52 -20.42
C TYR A 60 19.85 -0.02 -20.59
N ALA A 61 20.95 0.53 -20.11
CA ALA A 61 21.43 1.86 -20.43
C ALA A 61 22.85 1.74 -20.99
N ASN A 62 23.03 2.07 -22.27
CA ASN A 62 24.30 1.88 -22.99
C ASN A 62 24.86 0.45 -22.81
N ASP A 63 24.04 -0.56 -23.10
CA ASP A 63 24.35 -2.00 -23.00
C ASP A 63 24.67 -2.52 -21.59
N LYS A 64 24.50 -1.71 -20.54
CA LYS A 64 24.61 -2.14 -19.14
C LYS A 64 23.25 -2.40 -18.53
N ILE A 65 23.12 -3.49 -17.80
CA ILE A 65 21.91 -3.83 -17.07
C ILE A 65 21.77 -2.88 -15.89
N VAL A 66 20.66 -2.16 -15.85
CA VAL A 66 20.40 -1.11 -14.84
C VAL A 66 19.01 -1.22 -14.24
N GLY A 67 18.23 -2.27 -14.57
CA GLY A 67 16.92 -2.47 -13.97
C GLY A 67 16.30 -3.82 -14.22
N PHE A 68 15.37 -4.18 -13.33
CA PHE A 68 14.53 -5.37 -13.39
C PHE A 68 13.09 -4.97 -13.17
N ALA A 69 12.16 -5.61 -13.86
CA ALA A 69 10.74 -5.39 -13.65
C ALA A 69 9.92 -6.68 -13.78
N GLU A 70 8.87 -6.76 -12.97
CA GLU A 70 7.85 -7.80 -12.99
C GLU A 70 6.47 -7.15 -13.07
N TYR A 71 5.71 -7.53 -14.10
CA TYR A 71 4.39 -7.02 -14.37
C TYR A 71 3.41 -8.19 -14.54
N GLY A 72 2.22 -8.07 -13.97
CA GLY A 72 1.13 -9.01 -14.16
C GLY A 72 -0.06 -8.37 -14.87
N TYR A 73 -0.49 -8.92 -16.00
CA TYR A 73 -1.80 -8.57 -16.55
C TYR A 73 -2.88 -9.41 -15.89
N LEU A 74 -3.81 -8.73 -15.22
CA LEU A 74 -4.93 -9.27 -14.48
C LEU A 74 -6.21 -9.16 -15.35
N PRO A 75 -6.69 -10.27 -15.94
CA PRO A 75 -7.68 -10.21 -17.01
C PRO A 75 -9.09 -9.85 -16.54
N GLN A 76 -9.46 -10.14 -15.29
CA GLN A 76 -10.81 -9.88 -14.78
C GLN A 76 -11.03 -8.38 -14.56
N SER A 77 -10.03 -7.71 -13.98
CA SER A 77 -10.02 -6.27 -13.73
C SER A 77 -9.51 -5.44 -14.91
N GLU A 78 -9.00 -6.10 -15.97
CA GLU A 78 -8.30 -5.47 -17.11
C GLU A 78 -7.16 -4.54 -16.63
N ALA A 79 -6.51 -4.94 -15.54
CA ALA A 79 -5.48 -4.17 -14.88
C ALA A 79 -4.08 -4.70 -15.21
N LEU A 80 -3.16 -3.79 -15.46
CA LEU A 80 -1.73 -4.09 -15.49
C LEU A 80 -1.15 -3.80 -14.11
N PHE A 81 -0.81 -4.86 -13.39
CA PHE A 81 -0.23 -4.81 -12.07
C PHE A 81 1.30 -4.70 -12.15
N ILE A 82 1.84 -3.64 -11.56
CA ILE A 82 3.28 -3.47 -11.36
C ILE A 82 3.61 -4.14 -10.03
N ASP A 83 4.20 -5.34 -10.09
CA ASP A 83 4.70 -6.03 -8.89
C ASP A 83 6.04 -5.40 -8.50
N TYR A 84 6.99 -5.38 -9.45
CA TYR A 84 8.31 -4.78 -9.24
C TYR A 84 8.75 -3.93 -10.44
N ILE A 85 9.41 -2.81 -10.16
CA ILE A 85 10.21 -2.06 -11.16
C ILE A 85 11.39 -1.37 -10.48
N CYS A 86 12.52 -2.06 -10.49
CA CYS A 86 13.72 -1.68 -9.78
C CYS A 86 14.75 -1.08 -10.74
N THR A 87 15.49 -0.08 -10.29
CA THR A 87 16.61 0.52 -11.06
C THR A 87 17.85 0.68 -10.18
N ASN A 88 19.02 0.49 -10.76
CA ASN A 88 20.30 0.74 -10.09
C ASN A 88 21.24 1.59 -10.98
N PRO A 89 21.64 2.80 -10.52
CA PRO A 89 21.13 3.49 -9.33
C PRO A 89 19.63 3.81 -9.45
N ARG A 90 18.95 4.04 -8.32
CA ARG A 90 17.61 4.61 -8.30
C ARG A 90 17.64 5.97 -8.99
N ASN A 91 17.02 6.05 -10.16
CA ASN A 91 17.09 7.22 -11.03
C ASN A 91 15.74 7.43 -11.73
N HIS A 92 15.20 8.65 -11.65
CA HIS A 92 13.90 8.98 -12.24
C HIS A 92 13.88 8.78 -13.77
N ILE A 93 14.97 9.12 -14.46
CA ILE A 93 15.11 8.94 -15.91
C ILE A 93 15.06 7.44 -16.24
N TYR A 94 15.78 6.60 -15.49
CA TYR A 94 15.73 5.14 -15.70
C TYR A 94 14.32 4.61 -15.45
N PHE A 95 13.68 5.02 -14.35
CA PHE A 95 12.33 4.59 -14.04
C PHE A 95 11.34 4.95 -15.15
N TYR A 96 11.27 6.22 -15.57
CA TYR A 96 10.28 6.65 -16.56
C TYR A 96 10.50 5.98 -17.91
N ASN A 97 11.76 5.89 -18.37
CA ASN A 97 12.08 5.16 -19.60
C ASN A 97 11.64 3.69 -19.49
N PHE A 98 11.93 3.04 -18.38
CA PHE A 98 11.59 1.63 -18.18
C PHE A 98 10.07 1.40 -18.13
N TYR A 99 9.37 2.19 -17.31
CA TYR A 99 7.92 2.16 -17.15
C TYR A 99 7.19 2.35 -18.48
N HIS A 100 7.53 3.40 -19.24
CA HIS A 100 6.85 3.72 -20.50
C HIS A 100 7.16 2.68 -21.59
N MET A 101 8.42 2.25 -21.73
CA MET A 101 8.78 1.21 -22.70
C MET A 101 8.10 -0.13 -22.40
N ILE A 102 8.07 -0.56 -21.13
CA ILE A 102 7.39 -1.80 -20.72
C ILE A 102 5.89 -1.69 -21.03
N PHE A 103 5.27 -0.57 -20.64
CA PHE A 103 3.85 -0.37 -20.83
C PHE A 103 3.46 -0.45 -22.32
N GLU A 104 4.25 0.17 -23.21
CA GLU A 104 4.03 0.11 -24.65
C GLU A 104 4.18 -1.32 -25.20
N ASP A 105 5.25 -2.03 -24.82
CA ASP A 105 5.50 -3.41 -25.29
C ASP A 105 4.42 -4.37 -24.81
N ILE A 106 4.09 -4.36 -23.51
CA ILE A 106 3.02 -5.19 -22.94
C ILE A 106 1.69 -4.88 -23.61
N SER A 107 1.33 -3.60 -23.76
CA SER A 107 0.08 -3.20 -24.43
C SER A 107 0.02 -3.73 -25.86
N GLY A 108 1.12 -3.65 -26.61
CA GLY A 108 1.23 -4.22 -27.95
C GLY A 108 1.07 -5.75 -27.98
N LEU A 109 1.67 -6.46 -27.03
CA LEU A 109 1.55 -7.92 -26.89
C LEU A 109 0.13 -8.36 -26.52
N LEU A 110 -0.53 -7.64 -25.62
CA LEU A 110 -1.89 -7.92 -25.17
C LEU A 110 -2.91 -7.64 -26.26
N LYS A 111 -2.79 -6.51 -26.97
CA LYS A 111 -3.70 -6.13 -28.06
C LYS A 111 -3.73 -7.15 -29.19
N LYS A 112 -2.58 -7.76 -29.53
CA LYS A 112 -2.50 -8.87 -30.51
C LYS A 112 -3.33 -10.10 -30.12
N LYS A 113 -3.65 -10.23 -28.83
CA LYS A 113 -4.47 -11.30 -28.26
C LYS A 113 -5.87 -10.82 -27.84
N SER A 114 -6.28 -9.63 -28.28
CA SER A 114 -7.57 -9.00 -27.93
C SER A 114 -7.75 -8.69 -26.44
N TYR A 115 -6.66 -8.44 -25.71
CA TYR A 115 -6.69 -7.93 -24.34
C TYR A 115 -6.35 -6.44 -24.32
N TYR A 116 -6.98 -5.70 -23.41
CA TYR A 116 -6.81 -4.26 -23.27
C TYR A 116 -6.55 -3.91 -21.82
N VAL A 117 -5.63 -2.97 -21.59
CA VAL A 117 -5.34 -2.46 -20.25
C VAL A 117 -6.21 -1.23 -20.00
N LYS A 118 -7.11 -1.30 -19.01
CA LYS A 118 -7.94 -0.17 -18.57
C LYS A 118 -7.32 0.58 -17.40
N TYR A 119 -6.60 -0.15 -16.54
CA TYR A 119 -5.98 0.38 -15.34
C TYR A 119 -4.53 -0.07 -15.24
N ILE A 120 -3.69 0.78 -14.68
CA ILE A 120 -2.39 0.37 -14.15
C ILE A 120 -2.50 0.46 -12.63
N ILE A 121 -2.10 -0.60 -11.94
CA ILE A 121 -2.17 -0.68 -10.49
C ILE A 121 -0.81 -1.07 -9.92
N THR A 122 -0.57 -0.72 -8.68
CA THR A 122 0.57 -1.20 -7.89
C THR A 122 0.23 -1.10 -6.40
N GLU A 123 0.99 -1.79 -5.58
CA GLU A 123 0.86 -1.74 -4.13
C GLU A 123 1.83 -0.71 -3.56
N LEU A 124 1.39 0.04 -2.57
CA LEU A 124 2.20 1.10 -1.97
C LEU A 124 2.07 1.06 -0.45
N SER A 125 3.19 0.88 0.23
CA SER A 125 3.25 1.04 1.69
C SER A 125 3.18 2.51 2.04
N LEU A 126 2.27 2.83 2.94
CA LEU A 126 2.15 4.16 3.54
C LEU A 126 2.53 4.14 5.03
N LYS A 127 3.23 3.10 5.49
CA LYS A 127 3.64 2.98 6.89
C LYS A 127 4.57 4.11 7.30
N LYS A 128 4.34 4.62 8.52
CA LYS A 128 5.16 5.66 9.15
C LYS A 128 5.62 5.21 10.53
N ASP A 129 6.80 5.68 10.95
CA ASP A 129 7.30 5.52 12.30
C ASP A 129 6.60 6.46 13.29
N ASN A 130 7.04 6.44 14.55
CA ASN A 130 6.52 7.30 15.61
C ASN A 130 6.84 8.79 15.40
N GLU A 131 7.78 9.11 14.50
CA GLU A 131 8.16 10.47 14.10
C GLU A 131 7.47 10.89 12.79
N ASN A 132 6.44 10.15 12.36
CA ASN A 132 5.67 10.41 11.13
C ASN A 132 6.53 10.36 9.84
N LYS A 133 7.66 9.65 9.86
CA LYS A 133 8.50 9.40 8.68
C LYS A 133 8.13 8.08 8.04
N TYR A 134 8.10 8.04 6.72
CA TYR A 134 7.86 6.79 5.99
C TYR A 134 9.02 5.83 6.19
N ILE A 135 8.69 4.57 6.52
CA ILE A 135 9.70 3.55 6.86
C ILE A 135 10.06 2.65 5.67
N ASP A 136 9.17 2.54 4.69
CA ASP A 136 9.34 1.71 3.50
C ASP A 136 10.06 2.53 2.42
N VAL A 137 11.31 2.16 2.14
CA VAL A 137 12.23 2.97 1.35
C VAL A 137 11.88 2.85 -0.13
N ASP A 138 11.43 1.68 -0.57
CA ASP A 138 11.01 1.47 -1.95
C ASP A 138 9.69 2.19 -2.25
N SER A 139 8.64 1.95 -1.45
CA SER A 139 7.35 2.63 -1.60
C SER A 139 7.48 4.14 -1.53
N ASN A 140 8.38 4.68 -0.70
CA ASN A 140 8.59 6.12 -0.64
C ASN A 140 9.23 6.68 -1.93
N TYR A 141 10.16 5.96 -2.54
CA TYR A 141 10.73 6.31 -3.85
C TYR A 141 9.68 6.22 -4.95
N PHE A 142 8.95 5.11 -5.00
CA PHE A 142 7.86 4.89 -5.95
C PHE A 142 6.77 5.96 -5.86
N ARG A 143 6.36 6.35 -4.65
CA ARG A 143 5.33 7.36 -4.44
C ARG A 143 5.65 8.67 -5.15
N GLN A 144 6.92 9.08 -5.13
CA GLN A 144 7.35 10.29 -5.83
C GLN A 144 7.12 10.14 -7.33
N LEU A 145 7.56 9.03 -7.91
CA LEU A 145 7.46 8.76 -9.34
C LEU A 145 6.01 8.64 -9.82
N LEU A 146 5.20 7.88 -9.08
CA LEU A 146 3.78 7.65 -9.36
C LEU A 146 2.96 8.94 -9.31
N SER A 147 3.36 9.91 -8.47
CA SER A 147 2.69 11.22 -8.38
C SER A 147 2.78 12.01 -9.69
N PHE A 148 3.89 11.89 -10.44
CA PHE A 148 4.04 12.51 -11.76
C PHE A 148 3.28 11.74 -12.86
N GLU A 149 2.97 10.47 -12.64
CA GLU A 149 2.21 9.62 -13.57
C GLU A 149 0.69 9.67 -13.31
N SER A 150 0.23 10.61 -12.49
CA SER A 150 -1.20 10.81 -12.16
C SER A 150 -1.88 9.63 -11.46
N PHE A 151 -1.10 8.73 -10.83
CA PHE A 151 -1.68 7.69 -9.97
C PHE A 151 -2.41 8.31 -8.78
N LYS A 152 -3.44 7.61 -8.33
CA LYS A 152 -4.24 7.92 -7.14
C LYS A 152 -4.18 6.77 -6.16
N ILE A 153 -4.40 7.04 -4.88
CA ILE A 153 -4.50 6.01 -3.84
C ILE A 153 -5.96 5.71 -3.57
N LEU A 154 -6.31 4.42 -3.52
CA LEU A 154 -7.61 3.97 -3.03
C LEU A 154 -7.59 3.95 -1.50
N GLN A 155 -8.44 4.75 -0.87
CA GLN A 155 -8.63 4.77 0.58
C GLN A 155 -9.60 3.67 1.00
N THR A 156 -9.08 2.46 1.05
CA THR A 156 -9.83 1.25 1.38
C THR A 156 -8.87 0.24 2.03
N PRO A 157 -9.34 -0.65 2.92
CA PRO A 157 -8.46 -1.63 3.57
C PRO A 157 -7.84 -2.57 2.54
N TYR A 158 -6.53 -2.52 2.41
CA TYR A 158 -5.74 -3.41 1.58
C TYR A 158 -4.56 -3.97 2.39
N TYR A 159 -4.21 -5.21 2.11
CA TYR A 159 -3.15 -5.91 2.79
C TYR A 159 -2.29 -6.65 1.77
N GLN A 160 -1.00 -6.33 1.70
CA GLN A 160 -0.08 -7.04 0.82
C GLN A 160 0.29 -8.38 1.48
N PRO A 161 0.02 -9.53 0.84
CA PRO A 161 0.43 -10.83 1.34
C PRO A 161 1.90 -11.12 0.96
N TYR A 162 2.67 -11.64 1.91
CA TYR A 162 4.07 -12.02 1.67
C TYR A 162 4.40 -13.35 2.35
N TYR A 163 5.39 -14.06 1.83
CA TYR A 163 5.88 -15.29 2.44
C TYR A 163 7.15 -15.01 3.25
N ASN A 164 7.08 -15.22 4.56
CA ASN A 164 8.26 -15.09 5.40
C ASN A 164 9.12 -16.35 5.32
N ASN A 165 10.25 -16.26 4.62
CA ASN A 165 11.15 -17.39 4.40
C ASN A 165 11.74 -17.97 5.71
N MET A 166 11.93 -17.16 6.74
CA MET A 166 12.46 -17.62 8.04
C MET A 166 11.44 -18.43 8.83
N LYS A 167 10.19 -17.94 8.90
CA LYS A 167 9.08 -18.59 9.62
C LYS A 167 8.38 -19.66 8.78
N LYS A 168 8.63 -19.69 7.47
CA LYS A 168 8.01 -20.57 6.48
C LYS A 168 6.48 -20.47 6.46
N GLU A 169 5.96 -19.27 6.63
CA GLU A 169 4.53 -18.98 6.75
C GLU A 169 4.14 -17.73 5.97
N LEU A 170 2.87 -17.68 5.55
CA LEU A 170 2.28 -16.50 4.91
C LEU A 170 1.88 -15.48 5.98
N PHE A 171 2.22 -14.22 5.71
CA PHE A 171 1.86 -13.05 6.51
C PHE A 171 1.28 -11.98 5.60
N TRP A 172 0.76 -10.91 6.19
CA TRP A 172 0.30 -9.74 5.45
C TRP A 172 0.73 -8.45 6.13
N GLU A 173 0.90 -7.40 5.33
CA GLU A 173 1.25 -6.05 5.79
C GLU A 173 0.22 -5.02 5.34
N ASP A 174 0.01 -3.97 6.14
CA ASP A 174 -0.86 -2.83 5.79
C ASP A 174 -0.29 -2.08 4.57
N PHE A 175 -1.02 -2.11 3.45
CA PHE A 175 -0.64 -1.46 2.20
C PHE A 175 -1.85 -0.72 1.61
N ASN A 176 -1.62 0.01 0.52
CA ASN A 176 -2.66 0.65 -0.26
C ASN A 176 -2.53 0.27 -1.73
N ILE A 177 -3.64 0.29 -2.46
CA ILE A 177 -3.61 0.18 -3.92
C ILE A 177 -3.44 1.58 -4.50
N ALA A 178 -2.38 1.77 -5.28
CA ALA A 178 -2.24 2.91 -6.18
C ALA A 178 -2.76 2.54 -7.57
N ILE A 179 -3.59 3.39 -8.18
CA ILE A 179 -4.27 3.13 -9.44
C ILE A 179 -4.18 4.32 -10.39
N LYS A 180 -3.97 4.04 -11.69
CA LYS A 180 -4.01 4.98 -12.80
C LYS A 180 -4.94 4.46 -13.89
N PRO A 181 -6.11 5.09 -14.14
CA PRO A 181 -6.94 4.76 -15.28
C PRO A 181 -6.33 5.27 -16.59
N LEU A 182 -6.53 4.52 -17.68
CA LEU A 182 -5.94 4.83 -18.99
C LEU A 182 -6.94 5.37 -20.02
N ILE A 183 -8.22 5.48 -19.68
CA ILE A 183 -9.25 5.96 -20.59
C ILE A 183 -9.27 7.50 -20.57
N ASN A 184 -9.07 8.12 -21.74
CA ASN A 184 -9.21 9.56 -21.97
C ASN A 184 -10.65 9.99 -21.66
N GLY A 185 -10.83 10.72 -20.57
CA GLY A 185 -12.12 11.28 -20.18
C GLY A 185 -12.07 11.56 -18.70
N MET A 186 -12.06 12.85 -18.38
CA MET A 186 -12.13 13.41 -17.03
C MET A 186 -12.82 12.48 -16.03
N TYR A 187 -12.23 12.36 -14.83
CA TYR A 187 -12.92 11.98 -13.60
C TYR A 187 -14.17 12.86 -13.43
N THR A 188 -15.26 12.60 -14.17
CA THR A 188 -16.55 13.24 -13.90
C THR A 188 -17.39 12.38 -12.97
N LYS A 189 -17.05 11.10 -12.79
CA LYS A 189 -17.59 10.17 -11.78
C LYS A 189 -16.74 8.89 -11.75
N THR A 190 -15.80 8.81 -10.82
CA THR A 190 -14.96 7.62 -10.58
C THR A 190 -15.07 7.31 -9.10
N THR A 191 -16.29 7.05 -8.66
CA THR A 191 -16.46 6.16 -7.51
C THR A 191 -16.05 4.78 -8.00
N VAL A 192 -14.85 4.36 -7.64
CA VAL A 192 -14.53 2.93 -7.56
C VAL A 192 -15.60 2.37 -6.63
N ASP A 193 -16.54 1.61 -7.19
CA ASP A 193 -17.61 1.04 -6.39
C ASP A 193 -17.11 -0.24 -5.69
N LYS A 194 -17.89 -0.69 -4.72
CA LYS A 194 -17.61 -1.91 -3.97
C LYS A 194 -17.46 -3.12 -4.88
N THR A 195 -18.18 -3.18 -6.00
CA THR A 195 -18.14 -4.30 -6.93
C THR A 195 -16.79 -4.36 -7.61
N PHE A 196 -16.35 -3.26 -8.21
CA PHE A 196 -15.05 -3.16 -8.86
C PHE A 196 -13.91 -3.43 -7.86
N TYR A 197 -14.01 -2.90 -6.63
CA TYR A 197 -12.99 -3.18 -5.62
C TYR A 197 -12.90 -4.67 -5.25
N LYS A 198 -14.04 -5.36 -5.14
CA LYS A 198 -14.06 -6.81 -4.90
C LYS A 198 -13.49 -7.59 -6.08
N GLU A 199 -13.79 -7.19 -7.31
CA GLU A 199 -13.21 -7.80 -8.52
C GLU A 199 -11.69 -7.62 -8.53
N LEU A 200 -11.21 -6.41 -8.27
CA LEU A 200 -9.79 -6.08 -8.19
C LEU A 200 -9.08 -6.90 -7.11
N LEU A 201 -9.64 -6.97 -5.90
CA LEU A 201 -9.10 -7.80 -4.81
C LEU A 201 -9.08 -9.28 -5.17
N THR A 202 -10.12 -9.79 -5.82
CA THR A 202 -10.17 -11.19 -6.24
C THR A 202 -9.06 -11.48 -7.24
N ASP A 203 -8.83 -10.57 -8.19
CA ASP A 203 -7.78 -10.71 -9.19
C ASP A 203 -6.37 -10.69 -8.54
N ILE A 204 -6.13 -9.77 -7.60
CA ILE A 204 -4.84 -9.67 -6.90
C ILE A 204 -4.65 -10.85 -5.92
N TYR A 205 -5.61 -11.14 -5.06
CA TYR A 205 -5.43 -12.18 -4.03
C TYR A 205 -5.53 -13.58 -4.58
N MET A 206 -6.51 -13.86 -5.43
CA MET A 206 -6.76 -15.22 -5.90
C MET A 206 -5.98 -15.51 -7.18
N ASN A 207 -6.13 -14.67 -8.21
CA ASN A 207 -5.55 -14.95 -9.52
C ASN A 207 -4.05 -14.62 -9.59
N HIS A 208 -3.56 -13.75 -8.71
CA HIS A 208 -2.14 -13.44 -8.58
C HIS A 208 -1.49 -14.17 -7.40
N TYR A 209 -1.76 -13.76 -6.16
CA TYR A 209 -0.99 -14.29 -5.03
C TYR A 209 -1.28 -15.75 -4.67
N ALA A 210 -2.55 -16.16 -4.53
CA ALA A 210 -2.87 -17.53 -4.16
C ALA A 210 -2.36 -18.53 -5.21
N VAL A 211 -2.58 -18.21 -6.49
CA VAL A 211 -2.04 -19.00 -7.61
C VAL A 211 -0.50 -19.04 -7.62
N TRP A 212 0.19 -17.96 -7.21
CA TRP A 212 1.64 -17.99 -7.02
C TRP A 212 2.02 -18.96 -5.89
N TYR A 213 1.50 -18.71 -4.68
CA TYR A 213 1.91 -19.43 -3.48
C TYR A 213 1.53 -20.91 -3.48
N ALA A 214 0.43 -21.29 -4.14
CA ALA A 214 0.03 -22.68 -4.34
C ALA A 214 1.09 -23.55 -5.04
N LYS A 215 2.04 -22.94 -5.78
CA LYS A 215 3.14 -23.65 -6.44
C LYS A 215 4.23 -24.08 -5.46
N PHE A 216 4.33 -23.40 -4.32
CA PHE A 216 5.45 -23.52 -3.38
C PHE A 216 5.02 -23.90 -1.96
N ILE A 217 3.74 -23.77 -1.65
CA ILE A 217 3.13 -23.97 -0.33
C ILE A 217 1.93 -24.92 -0.50
N ASP A 218 1.62 -25.69 0.54
CA ASP A 218 0.44 -26.54 0.60
C ASP A 218 -0.84 -25.75 0.28
N GLN A 219 -1.62 -26.27 -0.68
CA GLN A 219 -2.84 -25.63 -1.18
C GLN A 219 -3.83 -25.31 -0.07
N THR A 220 -4.02 -26.22 0.90
CA THR A 220 -4.98 -26.02 1.99
C THR A 220 -4.60 -24.82 2.84
N LYS A 221 -3.30 -24.63 3.10
CA LYS A 221 -2.79 -23.47 3.84
C LYS A 221 -2.99 -22.17 3.06
N VAL A 222 -2.73 -22.20 1.76
CA VAL A 222 -2.91 -21.04 0.86
C VAL A 222 -4.40 -20.63 0.84
N ASP A 223 -5.29 -21.59 0.62
CA ASP A 223 -6.74 -21.33 0.56
C ASP A 223 -7.27 -20.77 1.88
N GLN A 224 -6.87 -21.35 3.01
CA GLN A 224 -7.24 -20.86 4.34
C GLN A 224 -6.73 -19.44 4.58
N PHE A 225 -5.49 -19.15 4.20
CA PHE A 225 -4.89 -17.83 4.37
C PHE A 225 -5.66 -16.75 3.57
N PHE A 226 -5.87 -16.98 2.27
CA PHE A 226 -6.53 -16.00 1.41
C PHE A 226 -8.03 -15.85 1.71
N ALA A 227 -8.71 -16.93 2.11
CA ALA A 227 -10.09 -16.83 2.61
C ALA A 227 -10.18 -15.95 3.87
N ASN A 228 -9.23 -16.11 4.81
CA ASN A 228 -9.16 -15.27 6.01
C ASN A 228 -8.84 -13.81 5.67
N LEU A 229 -7.94 -13.56 4.72
CA LEU A 229 -7.55 -12.23 4.28
C LEU A 229 -8.72 -11.48 3.62
N ILE A 230 -9.43 -12.15 2.70
CA ILE A 230 -10.64 -11.59 2.06
C ILE A 230 -11.69 -11.27 3.11
N ASN A 231 -12.01 -12.22 4.01
CA ASN A 231 -12.97 -12.01 5.10
C ASN A 231 -12.59 -10.81 5.99
N LYS A 232 -11.29 -10.59 6.22
CA LYS A 232 -10.80 -9.46 6.99
C LYS A 232 -11.01 -8.14 6.25
N VAL A 233 -10.70 -8.08 4.95
CA VAL A 233 -10.94 -6.88 4.14
C VAL A 233 -12.43 -6.57 4.06
N GLU A 234 -13.28 -7.56 3.83
CA GLU A 234 -14.74 -7.37 3.75
C GLU A 234 -15.34 -6.82 5.05
N LYS A 235 -14.84 -7.24 6.21
CA LYS A 235 -15.28 -6.73 7.52
C LYS A 235 -14.88 -5.29 7.79
N GLU A 236 -13.76 -4.85 7.22
CA GLU A 236 -13.23 -3.50 7.43
C GLU A 236 -13.62 -2.52 6.32
N PHE A 237 -14.19 -3.03 5.22
CA PHE A 237 -14.60 -2.26 4.05
C PHE A 237 -15.76 -1.31 4.37
N THR A 238 -15.66 -0.07 3.88
CA THR A 238 -16.72 0.94 3.94
C THR A 238 -17.34 1.12 2.56
N ASP A 239 -18.66 1.28 2.47
CA ASP A 239 -19.38 1.33 1.18
C ASP A 239 -18.96 2.49 0.26
N ASN A 240 -18.28 3.50 0.80
CA ASN A 240 -17.67 4.58 0.03
C ASN A 240 -16.16 4.39 -0.04
N ILE A 241 -15.61 4.37 -1.26
CA ILE A 241 -14.17 4.37 -1.51
C ILE A 241 -13.77 5.80 -1.89
N GLU A 242 -12.96 6.41 -1.05
CA GLU A 242 -12.34 7.70 -1.34
C GLU A 242 -11.09 7.48 -2.21
N ILE A 243 -10.84 8.41 -3.14
CA ILE A 243 -9.70 8.36 -4.05
C ILE A 243 -8.86 9.61 -3.82
N ASP A 244 -7.65 9.40 -3.32
CA ASP A 244 -6.76 10.49 -2.96
C ASP A 244 -5.67 10.69 -4.01
N ASN A 245 -5.28 11.94 -4.18
CA ASN A 245 -4.04 12.25 -4.90
C ASN A 245 -2.85 11.69 -4.12
N ILE A 246 -1.92 11.05 -4.82
CA ILE A 246 -0.61 10.82 -4.25
C ILE A 246 0.03 12.18 -3.99
N THR A 247 0.25 12.51 -2.73
CA THR A 247 0.82 13.81 -2.36
C THR A 247 2.24 13.89 -2.88
N LEU A 248 2.45 14.88 -3.75
CA LEU A 248 3.72 15.14 -4.40
C LEU A 248 4.73 15.62 -3.35
N VAL A 249 5.84 14.90 -3.23
CA VAL A 249 6.99 15.34 -2.44
C VAL A 249 7.94 16.07 -3.39
N ASN A 250 7.81 17.38 -3.55
CA ASN A 250 8.85 18.21 -4.19
C ASN A 250 9.82 18.65 -3.07
N CYS A 251 11.00 18.05 -2.92
CA CYS A 251 12.27 18.18 -3.65
C CYS A 251 13.24 19.17 -2.97
N THR A 252 14.47 18.69 -2.74
CA THR A 252 15.62 19.34 -2.08
C THR A 252 15.42 19.70 -0.60
N LEU A 253 14.32 20.37 -0.24
CA LEU A 253 14.01 20.73 1.14
C LEU A 253 13.57 19.53 1.99
N PHE A 254 12.95 18.50 1.40
CA PHE A 254 12.63 17.25 2.09
C PHE A 254 13.87 16.41 2.38
N GLN A 255 14.81 16.35 1.43
CA GLN A 255 16.11 15.71 1.61
C GLN A 255 16.97 16.45 2.64
N ASN A 256 16.82 17.78 2.73
CA ASN A 256 17.52 18.63 3.70
C ASN A 256 16.76 18.83 5.03
N GLY A 257 15.59 18.21 5.23
CA GLY A 257 14.80 18.30 6.47
C GLY A 257 14.14 19.67 6.77
N LEU A 258 13.99 20.53 5.76
CA LEU A 258 13.58 21.94 5.89
C LEU A 258 12.10 22.23 5.53
N CYS A 259 11.35 21.25 5.04
CA CYS A 259 9.89 21.39 4.90
C CYS A 259 9.18 20.92 6.16
N GLN A 260 8.21 21.70 6.66
CA GLN A 260 7.17 21.15 7.54
C GLN A 260 6.49 20.00 6.80
N GLN A 261 6.50 18.82 7.42
CA GLN A 261 5.77 17.67 6.91
C GLN A 261 4.32 18.08 6.70
N ILE A 262 3.85 18.12 5.45
CA ILE A 262 2.41 18.08 5.21
C ILE A 262 1.98 16.72 5.76
N SER A 263 1.19 16.73 6.83
CA SER A 263 0.62 15.53 7.41
C SER A 263 -0.34 14.92 6.40
N THR A 264 0.18 14.09 5.50
CA THR A 264 -0.65 13.11 4.81
C THR A 264 -1.15 12.14 5.87
N GLU A 265 -2.38 12.38 6.29
CA GLU A 265 -3.13 11.56 7.21
C GLU A 265 -3.24 10.15 6.61
N ASN A 266 -2.34 9.25 7.00
CA ASN A 266 -2.60 7.83 6.86
C ASN A 266 -3.47 7.42 8.01
N ILE A 267 -4.78 7.48 7.78
CA ILE A 267 -5.69 6.86 8.70
C ILE A 267 -6.34 5.69 7.99
N THR A 268 -5.78 4.49 8.18
CA THR A 268 -6.58 3.28 8.03
C THR A 268 -7.83 3.47 8.90
N LEU A 269 -9.03 3.34 8.30
CA LEU A 269 -10.33 3.62 8.94
C LEU A 269 -10.44 3.03 10.35
N LYS A 270 -9.82 1.87 10.59
CA LYS A 270 -9.74 1.21 11.89
C LYS A 270 -8.97 2.00 12.95
N LYS A 271 -7.83 2.61 12.61
CA LYS A 271 -7.10 3.50 13.52
C LYS A 271 -7.89 4.77 13.81
N LYS A 272 -8.64 5.30 12.83
CA LYS A 272 -9.59 6.42 13.04
C LYS A 272 -10.71 6.04 14.01
N LEU A 273 -11.32 4.88 13.78
CA LEU A 273 -12.43 4.38 14.58
C LEU A 273 -11.97 4.09 16.01
N ILE A 274 -10.84 3.40 16.21
CA ILE A 274 -10.28 3.15 17.54
C ILE A 274 -9.89 4.46 18.24
N TYR A 275 -9.30 5.40 17.51
CA TYR A 275 -8.97 6.72 18.03
C TYR A 275 -10.22 7.49 18.48
N TYR A 276 -11.25 7.57 17.62
CA TYR A 276 -12.51 8.23 17.95
C TYR A 276 -13.26 7.51 19.08
N VAL A 277 -13.31 6.17 19.09
CA VAL A 277 -13.94 5.40 20.16
C VAL A 277 -13.24 5.68 21.49
N LYS A 278 -11.89 5.64 21.53
CA LYS A 278 -11.11 5.97 22.73
C LYS A 278 -11.33 7.43 23.18
N GLN A 279 -11.56 8.33 22.26
CA GLN A 279 -11.83 9.74 22.57
C GLN A 279 -13.24 9.93 23.13
N TRP A 280 -14.25 9.33 22.50
CA TRP A 280 -15.63 9.40 22.95
C TRP A 280 -15.82 8.74 24.31
N THR A 281 -15.14 7.61 24.59
CA THR A 281 -15.18 7.00 25.92
C THR A 281 -14.62 7.93 26.99
N MET A 282 -13.51 8.63 26.73
CA MET A 282 -12.95 9.60 27.68
C MET A 282 -13.87 10.81 27.91
N ARG A 283 -14.55 11.31 26.88
CA ARG A 283 -15.54 12.40 27.00
C ARG A 283 -16.76 11.97 27.82
N ILE A 284 -17.24 10.74 27.61
CA ILE A 284 -18.34 10.16 28.39
C ILE A 284 -17.93 10.00 29.86
N VAL A 285 -16.72 9.52 30.14
CA VAL A 285 -16.20 9.41 31.50
C VAL A 285 -16.10 10.77 32.19
N CYS A 286 -15.63 11.81 31.49
CA CYS A 286 -15.58 13.17 32.01
C CYS A 286 -16.98 13.72 32.35
N LEU A 287 -17.97 13.47 31.49
CA LEU A 287 -19.36 13.86 31.73
C LEU A 287 -19.94 13.15 32.96
N ILE A 288 -19.71 11.84 33.09
CA ILE A 288 -20.15 11.05 34.24
C ILE A 288 -19.55 11.60 35.54
N PHE A 289 -18.24 11.87 35.57
CA PHE A 289 -17.61 12.43 36.78
C PHE A 289 -18.09 13.85 37.09
N SER A 290 -18.37 14.67 36.08
CA SER A 290 -18.93 16.01 36.28
C SER A 290 -20.34 15.96 36.90
N ILE A 291 -21.20 15.06 36.40
CA ILE A 291 -22.54 14.83 36.96
C ILE A 291 -22.42 14.26 38.38
N ALA A 292 -21.56 13.27 38.59
CA ALA A 292 -21.32 12.67 39.90
C ALA A 292 -20.87 13.74 40.91
N THR A 293 -19.90 14.58 40.55
CA THR A 293 -19.44 15.68 41.42
C THR A 293 -20.56 16.65 41.73
N GLY A 294 -21.40 17.01 40.75
CA GLY A 294 -22.60 17.80 41.00
C GLY A 294 -23.53 17.16 42.02
N VAL A 295 -23.77 15.85 41.93
CA VAL A 295 -24.61 15.09 42.87
C VAL A 295 -23.97 15.00 44.27
N PHE A 296 -22.69 14.65 44.36
CA PHE A 296 -21.94 14.51 45.61
C PHE A 296 -21.72 15.84 46.34
N CYS A 297 -21.59 16.95 45.61
CA CYS A 297 -21.47 18.29 46.19
C CYS A 297 -22.82 18.94 46.53
N TYR A 298 -23.91 18.57 45.85
CA TYR A 298 -25.23 19.17 46.07
C TYR A 298 -26.07 18.42 47.11
N LEU A 299 -25.93 17.10 47.21
CA LEU A 299 -26.64 16.31 48.20
C LEU A 299 -25.83 16.31 49.51
N GLU A 300 -26.36 16.94 50.56
CA GLU A 300 -25.79 17.00 51.92
C GLU A 300 -25.64 15.63 52.64
N ARG A 301 -25.87 14.53 51.91
CA ARG A 301 -25.86 13.16 52.43
C ARG A 301 -24.49 12.50 52.38
N PHE A 302 -23.54 13.05 51.63
CA PHE A 302 -22.24 12.43 51.38
C PHE A 302 -21.13 13.04 52.24
N GLU A 303 -20.14 12.22 52.58
CA GLU A 303 -19.00 12.70 53.37
C GLU A 303 -18.11 13.65 52.55
N THR A 304 -17.50 14.62 53.23
CA THR A 304 -16.59 15.60 52.63
C THR A 304 -15.43 14.95 51.87
N SER A 305 -15.01 13.75 52.29
CA SER A 305 -13.98 12.93 51.66
C SER A 305 -14.43 12.43 50.27
N GLU A 306 -15.66 11.94 50.14
CA GLU A 306 -16.23 11.41 48.90
C GLU A 306 -16.42 12.50 47.84
N ALA A 307 -16.93 13.66 48.27
CA ALA A 307 -17.05 14.84 47.42
C ALA A 307 -15.69 15.35 46.93
N PHE A 308 -14.67 15.30 47.79
CA PHE A 308 -13.29 15.67 47.43
C PHE A 308 -12.69 14.72 46.38
N PHE A 309 -12.83 13.40 46.57
CA PHE A 309 -12.32 12.42 45.60
C PHE A 309 -13.03 12.52 44.24
N CYS A 310 -14.36 12.71 44.22
CA CYS A 310 -15.10 12.92 42.97
C CYS A 310 -14.67 14.20 42.24
N SER A 311 -14.47 15.28 42.98
CA SER A 311 -13.97 16.55 42.44
C SER A 311 -12.58 16.40 41.82
N LEU A 312 -11.67 15.69 42.49
CA LEU A 312 -10.32 15.41 41.99
C LEU A 312 -10.36 14.57 40.70
N LEU A 313 -11.17 13.52 40.64
CA LEU A 313 -11.34 12.68 39.45
C LEU A 313 -11.94 13.46 38.27
N THR A 314 -12.84 14.41 38.55
CA THR A 314 -13.40 15.32 37.53
C THR A 314 -12.32 16.24 36.96
N ILE A 315 -11.49 16.83 37.82
CA ILE A 315 -10.39 17.70 37.38
C ILE A 315 -9.36 16.91 36.54
N LEU A 316 -8.99 15.71 36.98
CA LEU A 316 -8.04 14.85 36.26
C LEU A 316 -8.60 14.42 34.89
N SER A 317 -9.86 13.99 34.85
CA SER A 317 -10.50 13.60 33.58
C SER A 317 -10.63 14.79 32.62
N ALA A 318 -11.02 15.97 33.11
CA ALA A 318 -11.10 17.20 32.32
C ALA A 318 -9.72 17.64 31.78
N ALA A 319 -8.67 17.56 32.59
CA ALA A 319 -7.31 17.87 32.16
C ALA A 319 -6.82 16.93 31.04
N ILE A 320 -7.09 15.62 31.17
CA ILE A 320 -6.76 14.63 30.14
C ILE A 320 -7.54 14.91 28.85
N THR A 321 -8.83 15.22 28.93
CA THR A 321 -9.66 15.57 27.77
C THR A 321 -9.18 16.86 27.10
N LEU A 322 -8.76 17.87 27.87
CA LEU A 322 -8.23 19.12 27.35
C LEU A 322 -6.89 18.92 26.62
N VAL A 323 -5.98 18.12 27.18
CA VAL A 323 -4.71 17.77 26.53
C VAL A 323 -4.94 17.04 25.21
N GLN A 324 -5.92 16.13 25.17
CA GLN A 324 -6.31 15.45 23.93
C GLN A 324 -6.86 16.44 22.89
N PHE A 325 -7.73 17.37 23.30
CA PHE A 325 -8.31 18.39 22.42
C PHE A 325 -7.27 19.39 21.88
N MET A 326 -6.31 19.80 22.72
CA MET A 326 -5.21 20.65 22.27
C MET A 326 -4.34 19.91 21.24
N LYS A 327 -4.03 18.63 21.48
CA LYS A 327 -3.27 17.82 20.53
C LYS A 327 -3.97 17.74 19.17
N GLU A 328 -5.29 17.65 19.12
CA GLU A 328 -6.05 17.71 17.86
C GLU A 328 -5.92 19.05 17.15
N ARG A 329 -6.11 20.16 17.87
CA ARG A 329 -6.06 21.51 17.29
C ARG A 329 -4.67 21.86 16.77
N PHE A 330 -3.62 21.34 17.39
CA PHE A 330 -2.23 21.54 16.94
C PHE A 330 -1.78 20.52 15.88
N SER A 331 -2.45 19.37 15.73
CA SER A 331 -2.20 18.42 14.64
C SER A 331 -2.99 18.72 13.36
N GLN A 332 -3.98 19.63 13.41
CA GLN A 332 -4.77 20.08 12.26
C GLN A 332 -4.28 21.41 11.63
N LYS A 333 -3.16 21.95 12.12
CA LYS A 333 -2.43 23.08 11.50
C LYS A 333 -1.07 22.58 11.04
#